data_AF-A0A7Y6PVL0-F1
#
_entry.id   AF-A0A7Y6PVL0-F1
#
_cell.length_a   1.000
_cell.length_b   1.000
_cell.length_c   1.000
_cell.angle_alpha   90.00
_cell.angle_beta   90.00
_cell.angle_gamma   90.00
#
_symmetry.space_group_name_H-M   'P 1'
#
loop_
_entity.id
_entity.type
_entity.pdbx_description
1 polymer ?
#
loop_
_entity_poly.entity_id
_entity_poly.type
_entity_poly.pdbx_seq_one_letter_code
_entity_poly.pdbx_strand_id
1 'polypeptide(L)'
;MRTLLALGLMVMVAGSSAYAQPGADPQQPPPYSQPPQPYPQQPQPYPQQPQYPQQPQYPQQGYGWQPQRPVMQYQLTVDEQYLLERGYISDGQHIGGGLLALFIGGGIGQAVQGRWSEKGYIFTLGEAASIGLMIWGIAGLADDIADDCFDCPYPDHDNNNATYGWMIAGGLIGYTVFHIWEVVDAFAGPAEHNRKLTALRWRLGMPVPRYTKLTPYVVPARAGDGAVAGFSLNF
;
A
#
# COMPACT_ATOMS: atom_id res chain seq x y z
N MET A 1 -26.41 -19.58 -32.30
CA MET A 1 -26.75 -20.09 -30.94
C MET A 1 -25.70 -21.09 -30.40
N ARG A 2 -24.39 -20.92 -30.71
CA ARG A 2 -23.31 -21.84 -30.27
C ARG A 2 -22.02 -21.17 -29.78
N THR A 3 -21.92 -19.85 -29.79
CA THR A 3 -20.79 -19.09 -29.23
C THR A 3 -21.13 -18.52 -27.84
N LEU A 4 -21.74 -19.35 -26.98
CA LEU A 4 -21.99 -19.03 -25.56
C LEU A 4 -21.03 -19.78 -24.62
N LEU A 5 -19.95 -20.37 -25.16
CA LEU A 5 -19.04 -21.25 -24.42
C LEU A 5 -17.61 -20.71 -24.28
N ALA A 6 -17.34 -19.47 -24.68
CA ALA A 6 -16.05 -18.78 -24.49
C ALA A 6 -16.06 -17.78 -23.31
N LEU A 7 -17.02 -17.93 -22.39
CA LEU A 7 -17.18 -17.13 -21.17
C LEU A 7 -16.82 -17.96 -19.92
N GLY A 8 -15.81 -18.81 -20.06
CA GLY A 8 -15.30 -19.72 -19.02
C GLY A 8 -14.02 -19.25 -18.33
N LEU A 9 -13.66 -17.97 -18.47
CA LEU A 9 -12.64 -17.34 -17.64
C LEU A 9 -13.26 -16.14 -16.90
N MET A 10 -14.36 -16.41 -16.18
CA MET A 10 -14.61 -15.72 -14.92
C MET A 10 -13.42 -16.05 -14.02
N VAL A 11 -12.34 -15.27 -14.15
CA VAL A 11 -11.56 -14.90 -12.98
C VAL A 11 -12.61 -14.28 -12.06
N MET A 12 -13.07 -15.07 -11.10
CA MET A 12 -13.70 -14.53 -9.92
C MET A 12 -12.66 -13.62 -9.28
N VAL A 13 -12.60 -12.37 -9.76
CA VAL A 13 -12.47 -11.21 -8.89
C VAL A 13 -13.76 -11.20 -8.07
N ALA A 14 -13.91 -12.21 -7.21
CA ALA A 14 -14.91 -12.22 -6.18
C ALA A 14 -14.49 -11.12 -5.22
N GLY A 15 -14.98 -9.90 -5.51
CA GLY A 15 -15.64 -9.09 -4.52
C GLY A 15 -14.97 -9.00 -3.16
N SER A 16 -13.66 -8.78 -3.11
CA SER A 16 -13.16 -7.82 -2.14
C SER A 16 -13.25 -6.46 -2.79
N SER A 17 -14.48 -6.00 -3.01
CA SER A 17 -14.84 -4.62 -2.70
C SER A 17 -14.56 -4.41 -1.21
N ALA A 18 -13.28 -4.42 -0.85
CA ALA A 18 -12.82 -3.46 0.12
C ALA A 18 -13.33 -2.15 -0.46
N TYR A 19 -14.33 -1.58 0.20
CA TYR A 19 -14.62 -0.17 0.08
C TYR A 19 -13.31 0.53 0.48
N ALA A 20 -12.36 0.61 -0.44
CA ALA A 20 -11.60 1.83 -0.61
C ALA A 20 -12.69 2.86 -0.84
N GLN A 21 -13.17 3.46 0.26
CA GLN A 21 -13.82 4.75 0.14
C GLN A 21 -12.90 5.52 -0.79
N PRO A 22 -13.38 6.02 -1.95
CA PRO A 22 -12.56 6.91 -2.76
C PRO A 22 -11.99 7.91 -1.76
N GLY A 23 -10.67 7.88 -1.59
CA GLY A 23 -9.99 8.90 -0.82
C GLY A 23 -10.53 10.17 -1.42
N ALA A 24 -11.31 10.90 -0.62
CA ALA A 24 -12.04 12.05 -1.10
C ALA A 24 -11.05 12.82 -1.95
N ASP A 25 -11.41 13.09 -3.22
CA ASP A 25 -10.66 14.05 -4.02
C ASP A 25 -10.32 15.20 -3.07
N PRO A 26 -9.07 15.71 -3.05
CA PRO A 26 -8.78 16.93 -2.31
C PRO A 26 -9.76 17.96 -2.87
N GLN A 27 -10.89 18.12 -2.17
CA GLN A 27 -11.91 19.07 -2.51
C GLN A 27 -11.13 20.35 -2.60
N GLN A 28 -11.19 21.01 -3.77
CA GLN A 28 -10.83 22.41 -3.84
C GLN A 28 -11.41 23.05 -2.58
N PRO A 29 -10.57 23.68 -1.73
CA PRO A 29 -11.07 24.25 -0.50
C PRO A 29 -12.27 25.09 -0.90
N PRO A 30 -13.46 24.82 -0.32
CA PRO A 30 -14.67 25.52 -0.71
C PRO A 30 -14.34 27.02 -0.67
N PRO A 31 -14.74 27.79 -1.70
CA PRO A 31 -14.49 29.22 -1.73
C PRO A 31 -14.94 29.77 -0.39
N TYR A 32 -14.01 30.41 0.34
CA TYR A 32 -14.17 30.87 1.71
C TYR A 32 -15.60 31.34 1.94
N SER A 33 -16.43 30.47 2.51
CA SER A 33 -17.75 30.85 2.94
C SER A 33 -17.52 31.88 4.03
N GLN A 34 -18.06 33.08 3.80
CA GLN A 34 -18.01 34.17 4.75
C GLN A 34 -18.30 33.64 6.16
N PRO A 35 -17.55 34.10 7.18
CA PRO A 35 -17.69 33.57 8.53
C PRO A 35 -19.17 33.62 8.93
N PRO A 36 -19.76 32.48 9.34
CA PRO A 36 -21.12 32.46 9.85
C PRO A 36 -21.17 33.45 11.02
N GLN A 37 -22.22 34.27 11.03
CA GLN A 37 -22.51 35.14 12.15
C GLN A 37 -22.48 34.34 13.47
N PRO A 38 -21.99 34.94 14.56
CA PRO A 38 -21.87 34.26 15.83
C PRO A 38 -23.25 33.79 16.29
N TYR A 39 -23.46 32.47 16.27
CA TYR A 39 -24.58 31.88 16.98
C TYR A 39 -24.34 32.07 18.49
N PRO A 40 -25.36 32.44 19.27
CA PRO A 40 -25.27 32.44 20.72
C PRO A 40 -25.06 31.00 21.19
N GLN A 41 -23.86 30.70 21.68
CA GLN A 41 -23.57 29.43 22.32
C GLN A 41 -24.39 29.33 23.61
N GLN A 42 -25.38 28.45 23.62
CA GLN A 42 -25.85 27.89 24.88
C GLN A 42 -24.83 26.84 25.34
N PRO A 43 -24.30 26.94 26.58
CA PRO A 43 -23.31 26.00 27.08
C PRO A 43 -23.96 24.63 27.26
N GLN A 44 -23.58 23.67 26.41
CA GLN A 44 -23.86 22.26 26.69
C GLN A 44 -22.90 21.77 27.78
N PRO A 45 -23.41 21.12 28.84
CA PRO A 45 -22.57 20.50 29.86
C PRO A 45 -21.91 19.25 29.25
N TYR A 46 -20.58 19.31 29.11
CA TYR A 46 -19.78 18.15 28.73
C TYR A 46 -19.90 17.05 29.78
N PRO A 47 -19.99 15.76 29.38
CA PRO A 47 -19.90 14.65 30.31
C PRO A 47 -18.55 14.68 31.01
N GLN A 48 -18.58 14.63 32.34
CA GLN A 48 -17.39 14.65 33.18
C GLN A 48 -16.47 13.49 32.79
N GLN A 49 -15.24 13.81 32.41
CA GLN A 49 -14.21 12.80 32.18
C GLN A 49 -13.92 12.04 33.49
N PRO A 50 -13.66 10.73 33.43
CA PRO A 50 -13.25 9.96 34.59
C PRO A 50 -12.00 10.58 35.22
N GLN A 51 -12.10 11.02 36.47
CA GLN A 51 -10.96 11.45 37.26
C GLN A 51 -10.04 10.24 37.46
N TYR A 52 -8.92 10.21 36.74
CA TYR A 52 -7.83 9.31 37.05
C TYR A 52 -7.30 9.65 38.46
N PRO A 53 -7.08 8.64 39.32
CA PRO A 53 -6.54 8.87 40.66
C PRO A 53 -5.22 9.62 40.57
N GLN A 54 -5.17 10.77 41.25
CA GLN A 54 -3.99 11.60 41.34
C GLN A 54 -2.84 10.75 41.92
N GLN A 55 -1.74 10.67 41.17
CA GLN A 55 -0.53 10.05 41.69
C GLN A 55 -0.03 10.83 42.91
N PRO A 56 0.45 10.13 43.96
CA PRO A 56 0.93 10.79 45.17
C PRO A 56 2.02 11.82 44.84
N GLN A 57 1.76 13.08 45.19
CA GLN A 57 2.73 14.17 45.12
C GLN A 57 3.84 13.90 46.13
N TYR A 58 4.99 13.45 45.65
CA TYR A 58 6.20 13.41 46.45
C TYR A 58 6.70 14.86 46.68
N PRO A 59 7.09 15.22 47.92
CA PRO A 59 7.55 16.57 48.23
C PRO A 59 8.82 16.90 47.45
N GLN A 60 8.72 17.92 46.59
CA GLN A 60 9.83 18.47 45.84
C GLN A 60 10.75 19.25 46.79
N GLN A 61 11.89 18.65 47.15
CA GLN A 61 12.97 19.34 47.83
C GLN A 61 13.96 19.91 46.80
N GLY A 62 14.02 21.25 46.75
CA GLY A 62 15.27 22.01 46.78
C GLY A 62 16.17 22.04 45.54
N TYR A 63 16.23 23.23 44.92
CA TYR A 63 17.34 23.76 44.11
C TYR A 63 17.76 22.98 42.86
N GLY A 64 17.07 23.27 41.76
CA GLY A 64 17.62 23.13 40.41
C GLY A 64 16.86 24.03 39.45
N TRP A 65 17.55 24.98 38.83
CA TRP A 65 17.03 25.71 37.67
C TRP A 65 16.65 24.68 36.59
N GLN A 66 15.37 24.33 36.48
CA GLN A 66 14.90 23.63 35.30
C GLN A 66 14.75 24.70 34.22
N PRO A 67 15.60 24.72 33.18
CA PRO A 67 15.41 25.65 32.08
C PRO A 67 14.01 25.39 31.51
N GLN A 68 13.15 26.39 31.57
CA GLN A 68 11.86 26.38 30.87
C GLN A 68 12.19 26.14 29.40
N ARG A 69 12.00 24.92 28.92
CA ARG A 69 12.17 24.62 27.50
C ARG A 69 11.09 25.42 26.77
N PRO A 70 11.45 26.33 25.86
CA PRO A 70 10.45 27.06 25.10
C PRO A 70 9.54 26.05 24.42
N VAL A 71 8.23 26.26 24.55
CA VAL A 71 7.21 25.43 23.90
C VAL A 71 7.33 25.69 22.40
N MET A 72 8.15 24.90 21.71
CA MET A 72 8.26 24.98 20.26
C MET A 72 6.97 24.42 19.67
N GLN A 73 6.15 25.30 19.07
CA GLN A 73 5.03 24.88 18.25
C GLN A 73 5.58 24.28 16.96
N TYR A 74 5.72 22.95 16.93
CA TYR A 74 6.07 22.25 15.70
C TYR A 74 4.86 22.29 14.76
N GLN A 75 4.98 23.02 13.65
CA GLN A 75 4.04 22.88 12.54
C GLN A 75 4.39 21.60 11.79
N LEU A 76 3.53 20.58 11.89
CA LEU A 76 3.68 19.35 11.11
C LEU A 76 3.14 19.56 9.71
N THR A 77 3.88 19.08 8.70
CA THR A 77 3.36 19.00 7.34
C THR A 77 2.23 17.97 7.26
N VAL A 78 1.40 18.03 6.20
CA VAL A 78 0.32 17.05 5.98
C VAL A 78 0.87 15.63 5.93
N ASP A 79 2.01 15.41 5.27
CA ASP A 79 2.67 14.10 5.21
C ASP A 79 3.16 13.62 6.57
N GLU A 80 3.65 14.53 7.42
CA GLU A 80 4.09 14.19 8.76
C GLU A 80 2.92 13.86 9.69
N GLN A 81 1.80 14.58 9.55
CA GLN A 81 0.55 14.25 10.24
C GLN A 81 0.07 12.86 9.81
N TYR A 82 0.07 12.58 8.51
CA TYR A 82 -0.31 11.27 7.96
C TYR A 82 0.61 10.14 8.46
N LEU A 83 1.94 10.37 8.49
CA LEU A 83 2.90 9.41 9.05
C LEU A 83 2.63 9.10 10.53
N LEU A 84 2.28 10.13 11.32
CA LEU A 84 1.98 9.96 12.75
C LEU A 84 0.64 9.27 12.99
N GLU A 85 -0.40 9.67 12.26
CA GLU A 85 -1.74 9.09 12.33
C GLU A 85 -1.68 7.59 12.01
N ARG A 86 -0.93 7.25 10.97
CA ARG A 86 -0.81 5.89 10.50
C ARG A 86 0.07 5.00 11.36
N GLY A 87 1.10 5.58 11.99
CA GLY A 87 2.00 4.86 12.86
C GLY A 87 2.92 3.87 12.15
N TYR A 88 3.50 2.96 12.94
CA TYR A 88 4.47 1.99 12.45
C TYR A 88 3.80 0.85 11.70
N ILE A 89 4.43 0.40 10.62
CA ILE A 89 4.08 -0.84 9.96
C ILE A 89 4.73 -1.98 10.75
N SER A 90 3.92 -2.88 11.28
CA SER A 90 4.39 -4.03 12.05
C SER A 90 5.12 -5.06 11.17
N ASP A 91 6.00 -5.87 11.77
CA ASP A 91 6.70 -6.96 11.07
C ASP A 91 5.72 -7.93 10.39
N GLY A 92 4.57 -8.20 11.01
CA GLY A 92 3.51 -9.01 10.43
C GLY A 92 2.88 -8.40 9.18
N GLN A 93 2.64 -7.07 9.19
CA GLN A 93 2.15 -6.36 8.00
C GLN A 93 3.22 -6.27 6.91
N HIS A 94 4.50 -6.13 7.29
CA HIS A 94 5.62 -6.09 6.34
C HIS A 94 5.76 -7.45 5.63
N ILE A 95 5.93 -8.54 6.38
CA ILE A 95 6.09 -9.88 5.83
C ILE A 95 4.82 -10.34 5.14
N GLY A 96 3.66 -10.17 5.79
CA GLY A 96 2.36 -10.53 5.22
C GLY A 96 2.06 -9.77 3.94
N GLY A 97 2.34 -8.47 3.91
CA GLY A 97 2.22 -7.65 2.69
C GLY A 97 3.16 -8.12 1.59
N GLY A 98 4.42 -8.43 1.89
CA GLY A 98 5.38 -8.96 0.91
C GLY A 98 4.95 -10.31 0.32
N LEU A 99 4.43 -11.23 1.15
CA LEU A 99 3.93 -12.53 0.68
C LEU A 99 2.67 -12.38 -0.18
N LEU A 100 1.75 -11.50 0.20
CA LEU A 100 0.55 -11.26 -0.61
C LEU A 100 0.86 -10.60 -1.95
N ALA A 101 1.81 -9.66 -1.99
CA ALA A 101 2.31 -9.11 -3.25
C ALA A 101 2.95 -10.20 -4.13
N LEU A 102 3.72 -11.11 -3.54
CA LEU A 102 4.40 -12.20 -4.28
C LEU A 102 3.44 -13.22 -4.90
N PHE A 103 2.37 -13.60 -4.20
CA PHE A 103 1.48 -14.68 -4.65
C PHE A 103 0.21 -14.20 -5.34
N ILE A 104 -0.25 -12.99 -5.04
CA ILE A 104 -1.53 -12.47 -5.54
C ILE A 104 -1.33 -11.26 -6.44
N GLY A 105 -0.43 -10.34 -6.06
CA GLY A 105 -0.23 -9.08 -6.77
C GLY A 105 -1.39 -8.09 -6.58
N GLY A 106 -1.62 -7.25 -7.58
CA GLY A 106 -2.72 -6.30 -7.67
C GLY A 106 -2.65 -5.16 -6.64
N GLY A 107 -1.51 -4.91 -6.02
CA GLY A 107 -1.33 -3.93 -4.94
C GLY A 107 -1.85 -4.40 -3.58
N ILE A 108 -2.22 -5.68 -3.41
CA ILE A 108 -2.79 -6.20 -2.17
C ILE A 108 -1.78 -6.17 -1.03
N GLY A 109 -0.50 -6.39 -1.33
CA GLY A 109 0.56 -6.32 -0.33
C GLY A 109 0.64 -4.94 0.34
N GLN A 110 0.51 -3.89 -0.47
CA GLN A 110 0.48 -2.50 -0.05
C GLN A 110 -0.80 -2.22 0.73
N ALA A 111 -1.95 -2.79 0.36
CA ALA A 111 -3.20 -2.65 1.13
C ALA A 111 -3.08 -3.19 2.55
N VAL A 112 -2.46 -4.36 2.75
CA VAL A 112 -2.23 -4.91 4.10
C VAL A 112 -1.26 -4.06 4.92
N GLN A 113 -0.30 -3.41 4.26
CA GLN A 113 0.58 -2.43 4.88
C GLN A 113 -0.10 -1.08 5.13
N GLY A 114 -1.32 -0.87 4.62
CA GLY A 114 -2.05 0.40 4.57
C GLY A 114 -1.55 1.38 3.50
N ARG A 115 -0.54 1.00 2.69
CA ARG A 115 0.18 1.84 1.71
C ARG A 115 -0.50 1.84 0.33
N TRP A 116 -1.76 1.41 0.24
CA TRP A 116 -2.42 1.25 -1.05
C TRP A 116 -2.59 2.58 -1.79
N SER A 117 -2.99 3.65 -1.08
CA SER A 117 -3.16 4.98 -1.66
C SER A 117 -1.84 5.63 -2.10
N GLU A 118 -0.70 5.25 -1.52
CA GLU A 118 0.62 5.78 -1.92
C GLU A 118 1.08 5.19 -3.25
N LYS A 119 1.01 3.86 -3.39
CA LYS A 119 1.56 3.15 -4.56
C LYS A 119 0.77 1.92 -5.00
N GLY A 120 -0.03 1.32 -4.11
CA GLY A 120 -0.79 0.10 -4.42
C GLY A 120 -1.68 0.22 -5.66
N TYR A 121 -2.35 1.37 -5.82
CA TYR A 121 -3.24 1.60 -6.97
C TYR A 121 -2.51 1.57 -8.32
N ILE A 122 -1.23 1.96 -8.39
CA ILE A 122 -0.45 1.93 -9.63
C ILE A 122 -0.23 0.49 -10.07
N PHE A 123 0.04 -0.41 -9.12
CA PHE A 123 0.19 -1.84 -9.40
C PHE A 123 -1.14 -2.46 -9.82
N THR A 124 -2.24 -2.15 -9.12
CA THR A 124 -3.58 -2.60 -9.51
C THR A 124 -3.91 -2.21 -10.96
N LEU A 125 -3.71 -0.92 -11.31
CA LEU A 125 -4.01 -0.43 -12.66
C LEU A 125 -3.06 -0.99 -13.71
N GLY A 126 -1.76 -1.06 -13.42
CA GLY A 126 -0.75 -1.56 -14.34
C GLY A 126 -0.93 -3.04 -14.67
N GLU A 127 -1.17 -3.86 -13.66
CA GLU A 127 -1.45 -5.29 -13.84
C GLU A 127 -2.79 -5.52 -14.54
N ALA A 128 -3.85 -4.80 -14.15
CA ALA A 128 -5.16 -4.91 -14.81
C ALA A 128 -5.11 -4.49 -16.28
N ALA A 129 -4.40 -3.41 -16.62
CA ALA A 129 -4.22 -2.98 -18.00
C ALA A 129 -3.44 -4.03 -18.82
N SER A 130 -2.41 -4.61 -18.22
CA SER A 130 -1.59 -5.65 -18.84
C SER A 130 -2.40 -6.94 -19.10
N ILE A 131 -3.22 -7.35 -18.13
CA ILE A 131 -4.17 -8.47 -18.29
C ILE A 131 -5.20 -8.14 -19.38
N GLY A 132 -5.72 -6.91 -19.42
CA GLY A 132 -6.65 -6.45 -20.45
C GLY A 132 -6.05 -6.58 -21.86
N LEU A 133 -4.78 -6.18 -22.04
CA LEU A 133 -4.06 -6.35 -23.31
C LEU A 133 -3.91 -7.82 -23.70
N MET A 134 -3.59 -8.70 -22.74
CA MET A 134 -3.51 -10.14 -23.01
C MET A 134 -4.85 -10.72 -23.43
N ILE A 135 -5.93 -10.39 -22.70
CA ILE A 135 -7.29 -10.87 -23.02
C ILE A 135 -7.72 -10.38 -24.41
N TRP A 136 -7.46 -9.11 -24.74
CA TRP A 136 -7.80 -8.58 -26.05
C TRP A 136 -7.00 -9.27 -27.17
N GLY A 137 -5.70 -9.49 -26.97
CA GLY A 137 -4.89 -10.23 -27.93
C GLY A 137 -5.35 -11.67 -28.12
N ILE A 138 -5.74 -12.38 -27.04
CA ILE A 138 -6.27 -13.75 -27.12
C ILE A 138 -7.61 -13.77 -27.85
N ALA A 139 -8.51 -12.83 -27.55
CA ALA A 139 -9.81 -12.74 -28.21
C ALA A 139 -9.67 -12.47 -29.71
N GLY A 140 -8.81 -11.50 -30.09
CA GLY A 140 -8.54 -11.19 -31.49
C GLY A 140 -7.91 -12.37 -32.26
N LEU A 141 -7.01 -13.12 -31.62
CA LEU A 141 -6.45 -14.34 -32.20
C LEU A 141 -7.51 -15.43 -32.37
N ALA A 142 -8.43 -15.58 -31.42
CA ALA A 142 -9.50 -16.58 -31.48
C ALA A 142 -10.52 -16.26 -32.58
N ASP A 143 -10.85 -14.98 -32.77
CA ASP A 143 -11.74 -14.51 -33.85
C ASP A 143 -11.10 -14.75 -35.22
N ASP A 144 -9.81 -14.45 -35.39
CA ASP A 144 -9.05 -14.68 -36.63
C ASP A 144 -9.04 -16.17 -37.02
N ILE A 145 -8.79 -17.06 -36.04
CA ILE A 145 -8.81 -18.52 -36.25
C ILE A 145 -10.22 -19.01 -36.64
N ALA A 146 -11.27 -18.40 -36.09
CA ALA A 146 -12.65 -18.80 -36.35
C ALA A 146 -13.09 -18.43 -37.77
N ASP A 147 -12.68 -17.27 -38.27
CA ASP A 147 -13.02 -16.78 -39.61
C ASP A 147 -12.28 -17.58 -40.70
N ASP A 148 -10.99 -17.88 -40.51
CA ASP A 148 -10.17 -18.65 -41.45
C ASP A 148 -10.66 -20.10 -41.66
N CYS A 149 -11.36 -20.69 -40.68
CA CYS A 149 -11.82 -22.08 -40.77
C CYS A 149 -13.09 -22.28 -41.60
N PHE A 150 -13.83 -21.23 -41.93
CA PHE A 150 -15.16 -21.35 -42.53
C PHE A 150 -15.36 -20.62 -43.86
N ASP A 151 -14.57 -19.58 -44.16
CA ASP A 151 -14.70 -18.78 -45.37
C ASP A 151 -13.33 -18.55 -46.03
N CYS A 152 -12.86 -19.49 -46.88
CA CYS A 152 -12.25 -19.19 -48.20
C CYS A 152 -11.32 -20.32 -48.73
N PRO A 153 -11.39 -20.64 -50.04
CA PRO A 153 -10.44 -21.52 -50.73
C PRO A 153 -9.17 -20.80 -51.26
N TYR A 154 -8.94 -19.54 -50.92
CA TYR A 154 -7.78 -18.76 -51.38
C TYR A 154 -6.97 -18.23 -50.20
N PRO A 155 -5.63 -18.44 -50.18
CA PRO A 155 -4.77 -18.02 -49.10
C PRO A 155 -4.26 -16.58 -49.35
N ASP A 156 -5.06 -15.58 -49.02
CA ASP A 156 -4.50 -14.24 -48.74
C ASP A 156 -4.34 -14.12 -47.22
N HIS A 157 -3.14 -14.48 -46.74
CA HIS A 157 -2.76 -14.33 -45.35
C HIS A 157 -2.46 -12.86 -45.05
N ASP A 158 -3.47 -12.11 -44.61
CA ASP A 158 -3.25 -10.78 -44.08
C ASP A 158 -2.52 -10.85 -42.72
N ASN A 159 -1.52 -9.97 -42.54
CA ASN A 159 -0.57 -9.99 -41.43
C ASN A 159 -1.15 -9.62 -40.05
N ASN A 160 -2.48 -9.63 -39.88
CA ASN A 160 -3.16 -9.19 -38.65
C ASN A 160 -2.82 -10.06 -37.43
N ASN A 161 -2.42 -11.31 -37.66
CA ASN A 161 -1.91 -12.23 -36.64
C ASN A 161 -0.71 -11.68 -35.84
N ALA A 162 0.14 -10.88 -36.47
CA ALA A 162 1.29 -10.28 -35.77
C ALA A 162 0.84 -9.27 -34.70
N THR A 163 -0.24 -8.51 -34.96
CA THR A 163 -0.74 -7.48 -34.04
C THR A 163 -1.27 -8.10 -32.76
N TYR A 164 -2.11 -9.13 -32.85
CA TYR A 164 -2.64 -9.82 -31.67
C TYR A 164 -1.55 -10.53 -30.87
N GLY A 165 -0.58 -11.16 -31.56
CA GLY A 165 0.60 -11.72 -30.93
C GLY A 165 1.39 -10.68 -30.12
N TRP A 166 1.58 -9.48 -30.68
CA TRP A 166 2.22 -8.36 -29.97
C TRP A 166 1.43 -7.86 -28.76
N MET A 167 0.08 -7.85 -28.83
CA MET A 167 -0.75 -7.47 -27.68
C MET A 167 -0.61 -8.47 -26.52
N ILE A 168 -0.61 -9.78 -26.82
CA ILE A 168 -0.39 -10.82 -25.80
C ILE A 168 1.01 -10.69 -25.18
N ALA A 169 2.04 -10.59 -26.03
CA ALA A 169 3.42 -10.47 -25.56
C ALA A 169 3.63 -9.18 -24.74
N GLY A 170 3.10 -8.05 -25.22
CA GLY A 170 3.16 -6.77 -24.53
C GLY A 170 2.45 -6.79 -23.18
N GLY A 171 1.26 -7.41 -23.11
CA GLY A 171 0.54 -7.60 -21.85
C GLY A 171 1.31 -8.49 -20.86
N LEU A 172 1.90 -9.60 -21.32
CA LEU A 172 2.69 -10.48 -20.43
C LEU A 172 3.94 -9.77 -19.88
N ILE A 173 4.66 -9.04 -20.73
CA ILE A 173 5.84 -8.27 -20.33
C ILE A 173 5.43 -7.17 -19.35
N GLY A 174 4.38 -6.41 -19.66
CA GLY A 174 3.85 -5.37 -18.79
C GLY A 174 3.47 -5.91 -17.41
N TYR A 175 2.71 -7.00 -17.37
CA TYR A 175 2.33 -7.67 -16.13
C TYR A 175 3.56 -8.06 -15.31
N THR A 176 4.54 -8.72 -15.94
CA THR A 176 5.75 -9.19 -15.24
C THR A 176 6.55 -8.04 -14.62
N VAL A 177 6.71 -6.93 -15.35
CA VAL A 177 7.43 -5.75 -14.85
C VAL A 177 6.70 -5.12 -13.66
N PHE A 178 5.38 -4.90 -13.78
CA PHE A 178 4.59 -4.34 -12.69
C PHE A 178 4.59 -5.25 -11.46
N HIS A 179 4.49 -6.56 -11.67
CA HIS A 179 4.47 -7.53 -10.58
C HIS A 179 5.80 -7.59 -9.82
N ILE A 180 6.93 -7.64 -10.53
CA ILE A 180 8.26 -7.59 -9.90
C ILE A 180 8.43 -6.28 -9.12
N TRP A 181 7.99 -5.16 -9.69
CA TRP A 181 8.06 -3.87 -9.02
C TRP A 181 7.18 -3.83 -7.76
N GLU A 182 5.96 -4.39 -7.81
CA GLU A 182 5.08 -4.50 -6.65
C GLU A 182 5.75 -5.26 -5.51
N VAL A 183 6.31 -6.44 -5.81
CA VAL A 183 6.98 -7.29 -4.82
C VAL A 183 8.14 -6.53 -4.17
N VAL A 184 8.98 -5.86 -4.96
CA VAL A 184 10.11 -5.09 -4.43
C VAL A 184 9.62 -3.93 -3.55
N ASP A 185 8.60 -3.18 -3.95
CA ASP A 185 8.08 -2.07 -3.14
C ASP A 185 7.42 -2.57 -1.84
N ALA A 186 6.71 -3.71 -1.89
CA ALA A 186 6.11 -4.32 -0.72
C ALA A 186 7.18 -4.72 0.33
N PHE A 187 8.36 -5.19 -0.10
CA PHE A 187 9.44 -5.52 0.83
C PHE A 187 10.29 -4.31 1.24
N ALA A 188 10.52 -3.33 0.37
CA ALA A 188 11.40 -2.21 0.67
C ALA A 188 10.70 -1.05 1.40
N GLY A 189 9.44 -0.78 1.06
CA GLY A 189 8.74 0.44 1.49
C GLY A 189 8.44 0.53 2.99
N PRO A 190 8.07 -0.56 3.71
CA PRO A 190 7.86 -0.50 5.15
C PRO A 190 9.09 -0.02 5.94
N ALA A 191 10.30 -0.41 5.51
CA ALA A 191 11.53 0.01 6.16
C ALA A 191 11.77 1.53 6.01
N GLU A 192 11.48 2.09 4.83
CA GLU A 192 11.58 3.52 4.59
C GLU A 192 10.54 4.31 5.40
N HIS A 193 9.29 3.86 5.42
CA HIS A 193 8.19 4.46 6.19
C HIS A 193 8.53 4.52 7.69
N ASN A 194 8.93 3.39 8.27
CA ASN A 194 9.28 3.29 9.69
C ASN A 194 10.51 4.15 10.04
N ARG A 195 11.47 4.33 9.11
CA ARG A 195 12.62 5.23 9.30
C ARG A 195 12.17 6.70 9.36
N LYS A 196 11.30 7.13 8.43
CA LYS A 196 10.75 8.50 8.41
C LYS A 196 9.95 8.80 9.66
N LEU A 197 9.07 7.89 10.06
CA LEU A 197 8.28 8.01 11.29
C LEU A 197 9.16 8.10 12.54
N THR A 198 10.21 7.28 12.61
CA THR A 198 11.15 7.31 13.74
C THR A 198 11.86 8.65 13.81
N ALA A 199 12.39 9.15 12.69
CA ALA A 199 13.02 10.47 12.65
C ALA A 199 12.06 11.59 13.08
N LEU A 200 10.80 11.53 12.65
CA LEU A 200 9.76 12.48 13.05
C LEU A 200 9.46 12.40 14.55
N ARG A 201 9.33 11.20 15.12
CA ARG A 201 9.12 11.02 16.57
C ARG A 201 10.29 11.53 17.39
N TRP A 202 11.52 11.27 16.96
CA TRP A 202 12.73 11.82 17.58
C TRP A 202 12.70 13.36 17.58
N ARG A 203 12.33 13.99 16.47
CA ARG A 203 12.23 15.45 16.36
C ARG A 203 11.19 16.03 17.31
N LEU A 204 10.09 15.31 17.54
CA LEU A 204 8.98 15.74 18.40
C LEU A 204 9.18 15.33 19.87
N GLY A 205 10.30 14.70 20.22
CA GLY A 205 10.55 14.20 21.57
C GLY A 205 9.60 13.09 22.02
N MET A 206 8.97 12.40 21.07
CA MET A 206 8.07 11.27 21.36
C MET A 206 8.87 9.98 21.59
N PRO A 207 8.41 9.10 22.49
CA PRO A 207 9.06 7.81 22.68
C PRO A 207 8.98 6.97 21.40
N VAL A 208 10.11 6.35 21.04
CA VAL A 208 10.19 5.40 19.93
C VAL A 208 9.81 4.02 20.47
N PRO A 209 8.69 3.44 20.05
CA PRO A 209 8.29 2.10 20.48
C PRO A 209 9.37 1.10 20.05
N ARG A 210 9.82 0.30 21.02
CA ARG A 210 10.68 -0.85 20.77
C ARG A 210 9.75 -2.02 20.44
N TYR A 211 9.43 -2.19 19.16
CA TYR A 211 8.76 -3.40 18.72
C TYR A 211 9.75 -4.55 18.70
N THR A 212 9.23 -5.77 18.87
CA THR A 212 10.00 -6.97 18.58
C THR A 212 10.51 -6.87 17.16
N LYS A 213 11.83 -6.85 16.98
CA LYS A 213 12.46 -6.69 15.67
C LYS A 213 12.93 -8.04 15.17
N LEU A 214 12.27 -8.56 14.13
CA LEU A 214 12.74 -9.73 13.39
C LEU A 214 13.80 -9.28 12.36
N THR A 215 15.06 -9.60 12.59
CA THR A 215 16.16 -9.26 11.66
C THR A 215 16.66 -10.53 10.98
N PRO A 216 16.45 -10.72 9.66
CA PRO A 216 17.10 -11.82 8.95
C PRO A 216 18.61 -11.58 8.94
N TYR A 217 19.38 -12.66 9.07
CA TYR A 217 20.83 -12.62 8.94
C TYR A 217 21.31 -13.79 8.10
N VAL A 218 22.42 -13.56 7.40
CA VAL A 218 23.20 -14.59 6.73
C VAL A 218 24.62 -14.48 7.26
N VAL A 219 25.13 -15.54 7.87
CA VAL A 219 26.49 -15.61 8.41
C VAL A 219 27.22 -16.81 7.81
N PRO A 220 28.54 -16.72 7.54
CA PRO A 220 29.30 -17.88 7.07
C PRO A 220 29.22 -19.03 8.10
N ALA A 221 29.12 -20.26 7.60
CA ALA A 221 29.11 -21.45 8.43
C ALA A 221 30.47 -21.60 9.14
N ARG A 222 30.46 -22.02 10.40
CA ARG A 222 31.67 -22.14 11.23
C ARG A 222 32.74 -23.06 10.63
N ALA A 223 32.33 -24.06 9.84
CA ALA A 223 33.21 -25.01 9.17
C ALA A 223 33.83 -24.46 7.87
N GLY A 224 33.39 -23.29 7.37
CA GLY A 224 33.79 -22.75 6.07
C GLY A 224 33.01 -23.32 4.88
N ASP A 225 32.19 -24.35 5.10
CA ASP A 225 31.50 -25.10 4.03
C ASP A 225 30.16 -24.47 3.57
N GLY A 226 29.96 -23.16 3.78
CA GLY A 226 28.74 -22.48 3.31
C GLY A 226 28.30 -21.29 4.16
N ALA A 227 26.99 -21.03 4.15
CA ALA A 227 26.35 -19.96 4.91
C ALA A 227 25.13 -20.49 5.68
N VAL A 228 24.89 -19.92 6.85
CA VAL A 228 23.69 -20.14 7.67
C VAL A 228 22.83 -18.90 7.57
N ALA A 229 21.59 -19.08 7.11
CA ALA A 229 20.55 -18.05 7.17
C ALA A 229 19.66 -18.30 8.38
N GLY A 230 19.25 -17.22 9.05
CA GLY A 230 18.35 -17.29 10.21
C GLY A 230 17.66 -15.97 10.49
N PHE A 231 16.88 -15.94 11.56
CA PHE A 231 16.21 -14.75 12.05
C PHE A 231 16.63 -14.48 13.50
N SER A 232 16.97 -13.23 13.81
CA SER A 232 17.18 -12.74 15.16
C SER A 232 15.92 -12.02 15.64
N LEU A 233 15.43 -12.41 16.81
CA LEU A 233 14.32 -11.75 17.50
C LEU A 233 14.91 -10.90 18.64
N ASN A 234 14.69 -9.59 18.59
CA ASN A 234 15.08 -8.67 19.67
C ASN A 234 13.82 -8.14 20.36
N PHE A 235 13.72 -8.35 21.67
CA PHE A 235 12.62 -7.87 22.53
C PHE A 235 13.13 -6.83 23.54
#